data_AF-A0A8S8Y4Q2-F1
#
_entry.id   AF-A0A8S8Y4Q2-F1
#
_cell.length_a   1.000
_cell.length_b   1.000
_cell.length_c   1.000
_cell.angle_alpha   90.00
_cell.angle_beta   90.00
_cell.angle_gamma   90.00
#
_symmetry.space_group_name_H-M   'P 1'
#
loop_
_entity.id
_entity.type
_entity.pdbx_description
1 polymer ?
#
loop_
_entity_poly.entity_id
_entity_poly.type
_entity_poly.pdbx_seq_one_letter_code
_entity_poly.pdbx_strand_id
1 'polypeptide(L)' 'MGHLSTHEIDQMSMEQMLRRLEEMREELLQLRAQQALGGSSSNPGEFKQTRRSIARLLTSINKERKE' A
#
# COMPACT_ATOMS: atom_id res chain seq x y z
N MET A 1 -8.36 -0.84 6.78
CA MET A 1 -7.61 0.40 7.10
C MET A 1 -7.18 1.01 5.76
N GLY A 2 -7.62 2.23 5.43
CA GLY A 2 -6.68 3.35 5.30
C GLY A 2 -5.94 3.35 3.96
N HIS A 3 -6.63 3.63 2.87
CA HIS A 3 -5.99 3.92 1.58
C HIS A 3 -5.07 5.13 1.75
N LEU A 4 -3.87 5.11 1.16
CA LEU A 4 -2.97 6.27 1.21
C LEU A 4 -3.26 7.20 0.04
N SER A 5 -3.55 8.46 0.35
CA SER A 5 -3.56 9.55 -0.60
C SER A 5 -2.13 10.01 -0.91
N THR A 6 -1.95 10.65 -2.06
CA THR A 6 -0.64 11.21 -2.43
C THR A 6 -0.19 12.28 -1.44
N HIS A 7 -1.12 13.11 -0.95
CA HIS A 7 -0.79 14.18 -0.01
C HIS A 7 -0.23 13.65 1.32
N GLU A 8 -0.79 12.55 1.84
CA GLU A 8 -0.26 11.90 3.05
C GLU A 8 1.14 11.33 2.81
N ILE A 9 1.40 10.76 1.63
CA ILE A 9 2.70 10.20 1.27
C ILE A 9 3.76 11.31 1.16
N ASP A 10 3.41 12.45 0.56
CA ASP A 10 4.31 13.59 0.40
C ASP A 10 4.71 14.23 1.75
N GLN A 11 3.97 13.97 2.83
CA GLN A 11 4.27 14.43 4.18
C GLN A 11 5.11 13.42 5.00
N MET A 12 5.32 12.21 4.47
CA MET A 12 6.11 11.17 5.14
C MET A 12 7.60 11.36 4.86
N SER A 13 8.44 11.00 5.82
CA SER A 13 9.87 10.82 5.56
C SER A 13 10.13 9.53 4.76
N MET A 14 11.29 9.45 4.09
CA MET A 14 11.73 8.23 3.40
C MET A 14 11.63 6.97 4.29
N GLU A 15 12.02 7.06 5.56
CA GLU A 15 11.92 5.93 6.50
C GLU A 15 10.47 5.54 6.77
N GLN A 16 9.58 6.52 6.97
CA GLN A 16 8.15 6.29 7.17
C GLN A 16 7.51 5.66 5.93
N MET A 17 7.87 6.12 4.72
CA MET A 17 7.40 5.54 3.47
C MET A 17 7.85 4.08 3.31
N LEU A 18 9.09 3.76 3.67
CA LEU A 18 9.61 2.39 3.59
C LEU A 18 8.92 1.45 4.59
N ARG A 19 8.75 1.89 5.84
CA ARG A 19 7.98 1.13 6.85
C ARG A 19 6.55 0.89 6.38
N ARG A 20 5.89 1.95 5.89
CA ARG A 20 4.52 1.86 5.40
C ARG A 20 4.39 0.92 4.20
N LEU A 21 5.38 0.94 3.29
CA LEU A 21 5.43 0.04 2.14
C LEU A 21 5.48 -1.45 2.56
N GLU A 22 6.22 -1.76 3.62
CA GLU A 22 6.31 -3.12 4.17
C GLU A 22 4.97 -3.57 4.76
N GLU A 23 4.36 -2.75 5.61
CA GLU A 23 3.02 -3.00 6.17
C GLU A 23 1.96 -3.25 5.08
N MET A 24 1.96 -2.43 4.02
CA MET A 24 1.00 -2.61 2.92
C MET A 24 1.25 -3.88 2.10
N ARG A 25 2.50 -4.35 2.02
CA ARG A 25 2.82 -5.62 1.35
C ARG A 25 2.35 -6.81 2.15
N GLU A 26 2.47 -6.77 3.48
CA GLU A 26 1.92 -7.78 4.37
C GLU A 26 0.39 -7.83 4.26
N GLU A 27 -0.28 -6.67 4.26
CA GLU A 27 -1.72 -6.60 4.06
C GLU A 27 -2.13 -7.20 2.71
N LEU A 28 -1.41 -6.89 1.63
CA LEU A 28 -1.67 -7.47 0.31
C LEU A 28 -1.49 -8.99 0.30
N LEU A 29 -0.52 -9.52 1.05
CA LEU A 29 -0.31 -10.96 1.19
C LEU A 29 -1.51 -11.62 1.88
N GLN A 30 -2.02 -11.03 2.96
CA GLN A 30 -3.20 -11.53 3.66
C GLN A 30 -4.45 -11.52 2.76
N LEU A 31 -4.66 -10.44 2.00
CA LEU A 31 -5.77 -10.35 1.05
C LEU A 31 -5.68 -11.40 -0.06
N ARG A 32 -4.46 -11.70 -0.54
CA ARG A 32 -4.23 -12.79 -1.50
C ARG A 32 -4.54 -14.16 -0.91
N ALA A 33 -4.12 -14.41 0.33
CA ALA A 33 -4.41 -15.67 1.03
C ALA A 33 -5.93 -15.87 1.20
N GLN A 34 -6.65 -14.83 1.62
CA GLN A 34 -8.11 -14.86 1.73
C GLN A 34 -8.77 -15.18 0.39
N GLN A 35 -8.35 -14.50 -0.69
CA GLN A 35 -8.87 -14.76 -2.04
C GLN A 35 -8.59 -16.19 -2.51
N ALA A 36 -7.39 -16.72 -2.23
CA ALA A 36 -7.01 -18.08 -2.63
C ALA A 36 -7.84 -19.16 -1.92
N LEU A 37 -8.23 -18.91 -0.66
CA LEU A 37 -9.10 -19.80 0.12
C LEU A 37 -10.59 -19.69 -0.26
N GLY A 38 -10.92 -18.89 -1.28
CA GLY A 38 -12.31 -18.63 -1.66
C GLY A 38 -13.06 -17.69 -0.70
N GLY A 39 -12.34 -17.04 0.21
CA GLY A 39 -12.89 -16.04 1.11
C GLY A 39 -13.18 -14.73 0.38
N SER A 40 -14.36 -14.16 0.62
CA SER A 40 -14.65 -12.78 0.23
C SER A 40 -14.07 -11.82 1.27
N SER A 41 -13.22 -10.88 0.84
CA SER A 41 -12.85 -9.74 1.68
C SER A 41 -14.11 -8.97 2.10
N SER A 42 -14.17 -8.51 3.34
CA SER A 42 -15.28 -7.69 3.86
C SER A 42 -15.49 -6.40 3.05
N ASN A 43 -14.46 -5.93 2.35
CA ASN A 43 -14.52 -4.80 1.44
C ASN A 43 -14.00 -5.20 0.04
N PRO A 44 -14.87 -5.34 -0.98
CA PRO A 44 -14.47 -5.73 -2.34
C PRO A 44 -13.42 -4.80 -2.99
N GLY A 45 -13.32 -3.55 -2.54
CA GLY A 45 -12.38 -2.57 -3.06
C GLY A 45 -10.99 -2.63 -2.42
N GLU A 46 -10.83 -3.35 -1.32
CA GLU A 46 -9.63 -3.31 -0.46
C GLU A 46 -8.38 -3.78 -1.22
N PHE A 47 -8.45 -4.92 -1.91
CA PHE A 47 -7.35 -5.42 -2.74
C PHE A 47 -6.84 -4.39 -3.76
N LYS A 48 -7.77 -3.69 -4.43
CA LYS A 48 -7.44 -2.66 -5.42
C LYS A 48 -6.84 -1.42 -4.76
N GLN A 49 -7.34 -1.04 -3.58
CA GLN A 49 -6.85 0.12 -2.82
C GLN A 49 -5.45 -0.12 -2.27
N THR A 50 -5.18 -1.30 -1.67
CA THR A 50 -3.86 -1.66 -1.15
C THR A 50 -2.82 -1.67 -2.27
N ARG A 51 -3.13 -2.30 -3.42
CA ARG A 51 -2.25 -2.28 -4.60
C ARG A 51 -1.94 -0.87 -5.11
N ARG A 52 -2.95 0.02 -5.17
CA ARG A 52 -2.77 1.40 -5.63
C ARG A 52 -1.90 2.21 -4.66
N SER A 53 -2.08 2.00 -3.36
CA SER A 53 -1.32 2.70 -2.33
C SER A 53 0.15 2.27 -2.34
N ILE A 54 0.43 0.97 -2.51
CA ILE A 54 1.80 0.45 -2.75
C ILE A 54 2.43 1.13 -3.96
N ALA A 55 1.70 1.23 -5.08
CA ALA A 55 2.20 1.87 -6.29
C ALA A 55 2.54 3.35 -6.05
N ARG A 56 1.70 4.10 -5.34
CA ARG A 56 1.96 5.51 -4.99
C ARG A 56 3.21 5.67 -4.11
N LEU A 57 3.37 4.84 -3.08
CA LEU A 57 4.56 4.84 -2.22
C LEU A 57 5.83 4.61 -3.04
N LEU A 58 5.83 3.59 -3.90
CA LEU A 58 6.97 3.31 -4.77
C LEU A 58 7.27 4.46 -5.73
N THR A 59 6.25 5.12 -6.26
CA THR A 59 6.42 6.32 -7.10
C THR A 59 7.07 7.46 -6.31
N SER A 60 6.60 7.75 -5.09
CA SER A 60 7.16 8.83 -4.27
C SER A 60 8.61 8.55 -3.86
N ILE A 61 8.89 7.33 -3.38
CA ILE A 61 10.27 6.89 -3.05
C ILE A 61 11.21 7.05 -4.25
N ASN A 62 10.75 6.68 -5.45
CA ASN A 62 11.56 6.83 -6.66
C ASN A 62 11.75 8.30 -7.08
N LYS A 63 10.81 9.17 -6.73
CA LYS A 63 10.93 10.62 -6.96
C LYS A 63 11.98 11.21 -6.02
N GLU A 64 11.88 10.93 -4.71
CA GLU A 64 12.86 11.39 -3.70
C GLU A 64 14.28 10.88 -3.97
N ARG A 65 14.45 9.68 -4.54
CA ARG A 65 15.78 9.15 -4.89
C ARG A 65 16.41 9.81 -6.12
N LYS A 66 15.62 10.47 -6.96
CA LYS A 66 16.08 11.11 -8.20
C LYS A 66 16.36 12.60 -8.01
N GLU A 67 15.77 13.20 -6.99
CA GLU A 67 16.12 14.54 -6.50
C GLU A 67 17.38 14.48 -5.64
#